data_AF-A0A0R2Q7F8-F1
#
_entry.id   AF-A0A0R2Q7F8-F1
#
_cell.length_a   1.000
_cell.length_b   1.000
_cell.length_c   1.000
_cell.angle_alpha   90.00
_cell.angle_beta   90.00
_cell.angle_gamma   90.00
#
_symmetry.space_group_name_H-M   'P 1'
#
loop_
_entity.id
_entity.type
_entity.pdbx_description
1 polymer ?
#
loop_
_entity_poly.entity_id
_entity_poly.type
_entity_poly.pdbx_seq_one_letter_code
_entity_poly.pdbx_strand_id
1 'polypeptide(L)'
;MIVRIATEKRSGAWHVTNQGDVSWYEFAREVLIAGGFDPDKVAPIKTHELQPPRPAKRPFNSVLNNSGLKNAGIDLLPDFRIPLKRLVSQLQQNERG
;
A
#
# COMPACT_ATOMS: atom_id res chain seq x y z
N MET A 1 8.45 5.34 -12.84
CA MET A 1 8.47 6.58 -12.04
C MET A 1 9.86 6.90 -11.50
N ILE A 2 10.43 6.12 -10.57
CA ILE A 2 11.78 6.38 -10.00
C ILE A 2 12.84 6.52 -11.09
N VAL A 3 12.83 5.61 -12.08
CA VAL A 3 13.70 5.68 -13.26
C VAL A 3 13.58 7.05 -13.94
N ARG A 4 12.35 7.52 -14.19
CA ARG A 4 12.09 8.82 -14.84
C ARG A 4 12.61 10.00 -14.00
N ILE A 5 12.36 9.99 -12.68
CA ILE A 5 12.89 11.02 -11.76
C ILE A 5 14.42 11.09 -11.85
N ALA A 6 15.08 9.93 -11.84
CA ALA A 6 16.53 9.83 -11.88
C ALA A 6 17.11 10.23 -13.25
N THR A 7 16.56 9.71 -14.36
CA THR A 7 17.07 9.97 -15.72
C THR A 7 16.85 11.40 -16.16
N GLU A 8 15.74 12.02 -15.75
CA GLU A 8 15.46 13.44 -16.00
C GLU A 8 16.15 14.37 -14.97
N LYS A 9 16.92 13.81 -14.02
CA LYS A 9 17.68 14.55 -13.00
C LYS A 9 16.81 15.54 -12.19
N ARG A 10 15.57 15.14 -11.86
CA ARG A 10 14.64 15.97 -11.08
C ARG A 10 15.03 15.96 -9.60
N SER A 11 15.36 17.12 -9.06
CA SER A 11 15.75 17.28 -7.65
C SER A 11 14.54 17.46 -6.72
N GLY A 12 14.80 17.37 -5.42
CA GLY A 12 13.78 17.57 -4.37
C GLY A 12 13.31 16.27 -3.71
N ALA A 13 12.39 16.42 -2.76
CA ALA A 13 11.76 15.31 -2.05
C ALA A 13 10.47 14.89 -2.76
N TRP A 14 10.28 13.58 -2.92
CA TRP A 14 9.14 13.00 -3.62
C TRP A 14 8.45 11.97 -2.74
N HIS A 15 7.13 12.09 -2.61
CA HIS A 15 6.30 10.99 -2.12
C HIS A 15 5.94 10.07 -3.27
N VAL A 16 6.11 8.77 -3.05
CA VAL A 16 5.84 7.72 -4.04
C VAL A 16 5.12 6.57 -3.35
N THR A 17 3.79 6.60 -3.43
CA THR A 17 2.91 5.54 -2.91
C THR A 17 1.84 5.20 -3.94
N ASN A 18 1.24 4.01 -3.84
CA ASN A 18 0.00 3.74 -4.56
C ASN A 18 -1.09 4.74 -4.18
N GLN A 19 -2.07 4.93 -5.08
CA GLN A 19 -3.26 5.72 -4.76
C GLN A 19 -4.22 4.91 -3.89
N GLY A 20 -5.18 5.60 -3.28
CA GLY A 20 -6.07 5.06 -2.28
C GLY A 20 -5.42 5.08 -0.88
N ASP A 21 -6.17 5.57 0.09
CA ASP A 21 -5.89 5.38 1.51
C ASP A 21 -6.60 4.14 2.04
N VAL A 22 -6.04 3.55 3.10
CA VAL A 22 -6.54 2.32 3.68
C VAL A 22 -5.99 2.14 5.10
N SER A 23 -6.82 1.67 6.03
CA SER A 23 -6.33 1.22 7.34
C SER A 23 -5.66 -0.16 7.24
N TRP A 24 -4.88 -0.55 8.27
CA TRP A 24 -4.33 -1.92 8.33
C TRP A 24 -5.40 -3.00 8.32
N TYR A 25 -6.55 -2.72 8.95
CA TYR A 25 -7.69 -3.61 8.99
C TYR A 25 -8.27 -3.84 7.58
N GLU A 26 -8.57 -2.76 6.86
CA GLU A 26 -9.12 -2.85 5.50
C GLU A 26 -8.11 -3.46 4.54
N PHE A 27 -6.82 -3.11 4.65
CA PHE A 27 -5.78 -3.67 3.78
C PHE A 27 -5.69 -5.19 3.94
N ALA A 28 -5.73 -5.72 5.16
CA ALA A 28 -5.76 -7.16 5.40
C ALA A 28 -6.97 -7.84 4.76
N ARG A 29 -8.15 -7.21 4.78
CA ARG A 29 -9.35 -7.71 4.09
C ARG A 29 -9.16 -7.72 2.58
N GLU A 30 -8.58 -6.67 2.00
CA GLU A 30 -8.27 -6.59 0.57
C GLU A 30 -7.29 -7.69 0.13
N VAL A 31 -6.34 -8.09 0.99
CA VAL A 31 -5.47 -9.25 0.71
C VAL A 31 -6.29 -10.54 0.63
N LEU A 32 -7.22 -10.78 1.56
CA LEU A 32 -8.08 -11.97 1.53
C LEU A 32 -8.98 -11.97 0.30
N ILE A 33 -9.60 -10.83 -0.04
CA ILE A 33 -10.40 -10.66 -1.26
C ILE A 33 -9.56 -10.98 -2.50
N ALA A 34 -8.35 -10.42 -2.60
CA ALA A 34 -7.45 -10.66 -3.72
C ALA A 34 -7.04 -12.14 -3.84
N GLY A 35 -6.99 -12.87 -2.73
CA GLY A 35 -6.69 -14.30 -2.68
C GLY A 35 -7.89 -15.22 -2.90
N GLY A 36 -9.11 -14.68 -2.98
CA GLY A 36 -10.35 -15.48 -3.07
C GLY A 36 -10.78 -16.09 -1.74
N PHE A 37 -10.35 -15.51 -0.62
CA PHE A 37 -10.73 -15.94 0.74
C PHE A 37 -11.79 -15.01 1.33
N ASP A 38 -12.45 -15.49 2.39
CA ASP A 38 -13.45 -14.73 3.14
C ASP A 38 -12.80 -13.56 3.92
N PRO A 39 -13.12 -12.28 3.59
CA PRO A 39 -12.57 -11.12 4.27
C PRO A 39 -13.04 -10.95 5.72
N ASP A 40 -14.16 -11.58 6.11
CA ASP A 40 -14.73 -11.40 7.45
C ASP A 40 -13.99 -12.21 8.53
N LYS A 41 -12.98 -12.99 8.11
CA LYS A 41 -11.97 -13.57 9.01
C LYS A 41 -11.05 -12.52 9.65
N VAL A 42 -11.03 -11.29 9.15
CA VAL A 42 -10.26 -10.20 9.75
C VAL A 42 -11.16 -9.48 10.76
N ALA A 43 -10.76 -9.47 12.02
CA ALA A 43 -11.39 -8.67 13.07
C ALA A 43 -10.64 -7.34 13.27
N PRO A 44 -11.35 -6.20 13.39
CA PRO A 44 -10.71 -4.93 13.69
C PRO A 44 -10.27 -4.89 15.16
N ILE A 45 -9.13 -4.23 15.40
CA ILE A 45 -8.67 -3.90 16.74
C ILE A 45 -8.19 -2.45 16.79
N LYS A 46 -8.27 -1.83 17.96
CA LYS A 46 -7.65 -0.54 18.25
C LYS A 46 -6.17 -0.73 18.57
N THR A 47 -5.35 0.28 18.30
CA THR A 47 -3.90 0.20 18.56
C THR A 47 -3.56 -0.12 20.02
N HIS A 48 -4.37 0.32 21.00
CA HIS A 48 -4.14 0.03 22.41
C HIS A 48 -4.54 -1.40 22.83
N GLU A 49 -5.24 -2.15 21.97
CA GLU A 49 -5.61 -3.55 22.21
C GLU A 49 -4.50 -4.51 21.77
N LEU A 50 -3.48 -4.03 21.04
CA LEU A 50 -2.33 -4.84 20.61
C LEU A 50 -1.50 -5.34 21.81
N GLN A 51 -1.32 -6.66 21.89
CA GLN A 51 -0.50 -7.32 22.92
C GLN A 51 0.53 -8.25 22.28
N PRO A 52 1.83 -8.10 22.59
CA PRO A 52 2.42 -7.02 23.39
C PRO A 52 2.32 -5.65 22.67
N PRO A 53 2.34 -4.52 23.41
CA PRO A 53 2.36 -3.21 22.79
C PRO A 53 3.63 -3.03 21.95
N ARG A 54 3.52 -2.31 20.84
CA ARG A 54 4.68 -2.04 19.98
C ARG A 54 5.64 -1.05 20.66
N PRO A 55 6.96 -1.31 20.70
CA PRO A 55 7.92 -0.40 21.31
C PRO A 55 7.96 0.99 20.65
N ALA A 56 7.78 1.05 19.33
CA ALA A 56 7.77 2.30 18.57
C ALA A 56 6.35 2.85 18.41
N LYS A 57 6.17 4.14 18.72
CA LYS A 57 4.93 4.87 18.44
C LYS A 57 4.67 4.89 16.93
N ARG A 58 3.43 4.62 16.55
CA ARG A 58 2.98 4.69 15.15
C ARG A 58 2.10 5.93 14.97
N PRO A 59 2.25 6.66 13.86
CA PRO A 59 1.34 7.75 13.56
C PRO A 59 -0.08 7.19 13.34
N PHE A 60 -1.08 7.99 13.70
CA PHE A 60 -2.48 7.64 13.43
C PHE A 60 -2.78 7.60 11.93
N ASN A 61 -2.13 8.47 11.16
CA ASN A 61 -2.25 8.57 9.71
C ASN A 61 -0.87 8.71 9.07
N SER A 62 -0.58 7.88 8.07
CA SER A 62 0.66 7.91 7.29
C SER A 62 0.41 8.00 5.78
N VAL A 63 -0.76 8.50 5.37
CA VAL A 63 -1.07 8.79 3.96
C VAL A 63 -0.16 9.91 3.47
N LEU A 64 0.50 9.69 2.33
CA LEU A 64 1.40 10.65 1.71
C LEU A 64 0.74 11.30 0.49
N ASN A 65 0.92 12.62 0.37
CA ASN A 65 0.42 13.37 -0.78
C ASN A 65 1.43 13.29 -1.94
N ASN A 66 1.01 12.72 -3.07
CA ASN A 66 1.82 12.56 -4.28
C ASN A 66 1.69 13.75 -5.27
N SER A 67 1.24 14.92 -4.81
CA SER A 67 1.08 16.13 -5.63
C SER A 67 2.37 16.55 -6.34
N GLY A 68 3.54 16.28 -5.75
CA GLY A 68 4.83 16.52 -6.40
C GLY A 68 4.93 15.85 -7.75
N LEU A 69 4.56 14.57 -7.85
CA LEU A 69 4.55 13.80 -9.10
C LEU A 69 3.59 14.40 -10.13
N LYS A 70 2.36 14.70 -9.68
CA LYS A 70 1.33 15.30 -10.53
C LYS A 70 1.78 16.65 -11.11
N ASN A 71 2.32 17.53 -10.27
CA ASN A 71 2.82 18.84 -10.67
C ASN A 71 4.01 18.74 -11.63
N ALA A 72 4.77 17.65 -11.55
CA ALA A 72 5.89 17.38 -12.43
C ALA A 72 5.50 16.73 -13.77
N GLY A 73 4.21 16.45 -14.01
CA GLY A 73 3.75 15.73 -15.19
C GLY A 73 4.18 14.25 -15.20
N ILE A 74 4.36 13.67 -14.00
CA ILE A 74 4.68 12.25 -13.82
C ILE A 74 3.41 11.53 -13.36
N ASP A 75 3.07 10.46 -14.08
CA ASP A 75 1.88 9.66 -13.76
C ASP A 75 1.95 9.11 -12.34
N LEU A 76 0.80 9.18 -11.68
CA LEU A 76 0.62 8.58 -10.36
C LEU A 76 0.59 7.06 -10.49
N LEU A 77 1.01 6.36 -9.44
CA LEU A 77 0.81 4.92 -9.35
C LEU A 77 -0.70 4.61 -9.37
N PRO A 78 -1.13 3.41 -9.77
CA PRO A 78 -2.52 3.02 -9.65
C PRO A 78 -2.98 2.94 -8.19
N ASP A 79 -4.31 2.85 -7.99
CA ASP A 79 -4.91 2.42 -6.72
C ASP A 79 -4.25 1.12 -6.23
N PHE A 80 -3.98 1.01 -4.93
CA PHE A 80 -3.24 -0.11 -4.34
C PHE A 80 -3.87 -1.48 -4.61
N ARG A 81 -5.19 -1.55 -4.83
CA ARG A 81 -5.89 -2.82 -5.12
C ARG A 81 -5.43 -3.45 -6.43
N ILE A 82 -5.01 -2.65 -7.41
CA ILE A 82 -4.54 -3.14 -8.71
C ILE A 82 -3.23 -3.94 -8.56
N PRO A 83 -2.10 -3.38 -8.05
CA PRO A 83 -0.88 -4.14 -7.87
C PRO A 83 -1.00 -5.19 -6.77
N LEU A 84 -1.86 -5.00 -5.76
CA LEU A 84 -2.14 -6.02 -4.75
C LEU A 84 -2.70 -7.28 -5.41
N LYS A 85 -3.78 -7.15 -6.20
CA LYS A 85 -4.39 -8.28 -6.92
C LYS A 85 -3.38 -8.99 -7.82
N ARG A 86 -2.58 -8.21 -8.56
CA ARG A 86 -1.51 -8.75 -9.42
C ARG A 86 -0.51 -9.57 -8.63
N LEU A 87 0.00 -9.04 -7.51
CA LEU A 87 0.99 -9.71 -6.67
C LEU A 87 0.43 -11.00 -6.06
N VAL A 88 -0.78 -10.94 -5.48
CA VAL A 88 -1.42 -12.12 -4.88
C VAL A 88 -1.64 -13.22 -5.91
N SER A 89 -2.10 -12.86 -7.11
CA SER A 89 -2.26 -13.82 -8.22
C SER A 89 -0.94 -14.49 -8.60
N GLN A 90 0.16 -13.72 -8.64
CA GLN A 90 1.49 -14.25 -8.93
C GLN A 90 2.00 -15.19 -7.84
N LEU A 91 1.81 -14.85 -6.55
CA LEU A 91 2.21 -15.71 -5.44
C LEU A 91 1.48 -17.06 -5.47
N GLN A 92 0.17 -17.05 -5.72
CA GLN A 92 -0.63 -18.28 -5.83
C GLN A 92 -0.27 -19.15 -7.04
N GLN A 93 0.32 -18.58 -8.09
CA GLN A 93 0.82 -19.36 -9.23
C GLN A 93 2.16 -20.02 -8.88
N ASN A 94 3.04 -19.30 -8.18
CA ASN A 94 4.34 -19.82 -7.76
C ASN A 94 4.24 -20.95 -6.73
N GLU A 95 3.20 -20.97 -5.89
CA GLU A 95 2.96 -22.06 -4.94
C GLU A 95 2.39 -23.33 -5.59
N ARG A 96 1.93 -23.25 -6.85
CA ARG A 96 1.37 -24.38 -7.60
C ARG A 96 2.36 -25.04 -8.56
N GLY A 97 3.55 -24.48 -8.73
CA GLY A 97 4.64 -25.02 -9.56
C GLY A 97 5.75 -25.58 -8.70
#